data_AF-A0A957RW49-F1
#
_entry.id   AF-A0A957RW49-F1
#
_cell.length_a   1.000
_cell.length_b   1.000
_cell.length_c   1.000
_cell.angle_alpha   90.00
_cell.angle_beta   90.00
_cell.angle_gamma   90.00
#
_symmetry.space_group_name_H-M   'P 1'
#
loop_
_entity.id
_entity.type
_entity.pdbx_description
1 polymer ?
#
loop_
_entity_poly.entity_id
_entity_poly.type
_entity_poly.pdbx_seq_one_letter_code
_entity_poly.pdbx_strand_id
1 'polypeptide(L)'
;MIQSPVVNTLMSLLFSPIGPALILLAGAAVVVGPGRLMRRSAWITGLALGFVGVAALLYVGLQYVGVVPTYSQPWQPLLQSATNLYWISDGWNYYIGALVLLVGGLGILLNRPPSGVGRPVSRINAVLAMDLAILAASLLFVNSGNLLTVLLTWVLLDLTVILRLSVETTPAGDATAARVRSGEAQIFSLVGAMFLLIGILPAGPSGLAQELAAGNIPVETLVLLLLATTIRSGLYPFHLWLLPRSAHGLNLSERLLDHLVPVLGGLWLLGWTLNLGGAELLLSPQILLVITLAIFAAALAAWTARDHVHYVVFVLITSAGVAALAGILGQNTGPASLFWPLTAFALGGGLWLVGEQVWRAWGWQIPVSVGALALAGVPFTPGFMSQPALATMLNNGPLYWPAFVVYVLAQGMLIASVLRSWGVDHKAGTDLPDNYLIKLLAACLALGLPLAVAGFLPRFAETLVAIPGTIPATLGNPPNVVAGIDVWITLGLPLLLGFGLVWAQPRVWPRLGDWPNRISQVSQLEWLFQLMVWGIDRAAQFGHTSLRVVEGAGYVGWFVVMLLIGFLLVR
;
A
#
# COMPACT_ATOMS: atom_id res chain seq x y z
N MET A 1 10.23 -21.97 39.33
CA MET A 1 10.08 -21.66 37.90
C MET A 1 9.22 -22.75 37.28
N ILE A 2 7.99 -22.44 36.88
CA ILE A 2 7.02 -23.44 36.39
C ILE A 2 7.37 -23.74 34.93
N GLN A 3 8.12 -24.82 34.68
CA GLN A 3 8.35 -25.38 33.34
C GLN A 3 7.09 -26.14 32.88
N SER A 4 6.00 -25.41 32.62
CA SER A 4 4.84 -25.99 31.97
C SER A 4 5.08 -26.03 30.47
N PRO A 5 4.86 -27.16 29.78
CA PRO A 5 4.99 -27.24 28.32
C PRO A 5 4.07 -26.25 27.61
N VAL A 6 2.91 -25.95 28.19
CA VAL A 6 1.97 -24.94 27.67
C VAL A 6 2.56 -23.53 27.77
N VAL A 7 3.18 -23.20 28.90
CA VAL A 7 3.81 -21.88 29.10
C VAL A 7 4.99 -21.70 28.15
N ASN A 8 5.81 -22.74 27.96
CA ASN A 8 6.93 -22.69 27.03
C ASN A 8 6.47 -22.50 25.57
N THR A 9 5.40 -23.19 25.16
CA THR A 9 4.82 -23.02 23.81
C THR A 9 4.17 -21.65 23.60
N LEU A 10 3.49 -21.13 24.62
CA LEU A 10 2.91 -19.77 24.54
C LEU A 10 4.01 -18.71 24.46
N MET A 11 5.08 -18.86 25.25
CA MET A 11 6.22 -17.95 25.21
C MET A 11 6.97 -18.05 23.89
N SER A 12 7.14 -19.24 23.32
CA SER A 12 7.79 -19.38 22.00
C SER A 12 6.95 -18.75 20.89
N LEU A 13 5.62 -18.86 20.93
CA LEU A 13 4.72 -18.18 20.01
C LEU A 13 4.75 -16.66 20.18
N LEU A 14 4.79 -16.18 21.42
CA LEU A 14 4.83 -14.75 21.72
C LEU A 14 6.15 -14.11 21.26
N PHE A 15 7.28 -14.76 21.51
CA PHE A 15 8.61 -14.32 21.04
C PHE A 15 8.93 -14.86 19.65
N SER A 16 7.97 -14.76 18.72
CA SER A 16 8.14 -15.13 17.33
C SER A 16 7.56 -14.06 16.40
N PRO A 17 7.87 -14.10 15.08
CA PRO A 17 7.34 -13.13 14.11
C PRO A 17 5.80 -13.05 14.07
N ILE A 18 5.09 -14.11 14.47
CA ILE A 18 3.62 -14.13 14.51
C ILE A 18 3.04 -13.58 15.82
N GLY A 19 3.84 -13.48 16.89
CA GLY A 19 3.39 -13.05 18.22
C GLY A 19 2.67 -11.69 18.22
N PRO A 20 3.24 -10.64 17.61
CA PRO A 20 2.60 -9.34 17.49
C PRO A 20 1.25 -9.37 16.77
N ALA A 21 1.11 -10.19 15.72
CA ALA A 21 -0.17 -10.40 15.05
C ALA A 21 -1.19 -11.11 15.95
N LEU A 22 -0.76 -12.11 16.73
CA LEU A 22 -1.63 -12.78 17.70
C LEU A 22 -2.14 -11.83 18.79
N ILE A 23 -1.31 -10.89 19.25
CA ILE A 23 -1.73 -9.85 20.21
C ILE A 23 -2.83 -8.97 19.62
N LEU A 24 -2.68 -8.56 18.36
CA LEU A 24 -3.69 -7.75 17.68
C LEU A 24 -5.01 -8.52 17.47
N LEU A 25 -4.95 -9.80 17.09
CA LEU A 25 -6.14 -10.66 16.99
C LEU A 25 -6.82 -10.87 18.34
N ALA A 26 -6.04 -11.06 19.41
CA ALA A 26 -6.58 -11.11 20.78
C ALA A 26 -7.25 -9.78 21.14
N GLY A 27 -6.64 -8.65 20.78
CA GLY A 27 -7.24 -7.33 20.92
C GLY A 27 -8.56 -7.19 20.18
N ALA A 28 -8.63 -7.65 18.93
CA ALA A 28 -9.87 -7.67 18.15
C ALA A 28 -10.97 -8.48 18.86
N ALA A 29 -10.65 -9.68 19.36
CA ALA A 29 -11.59 -10.50 20.13
C ALA A 29 -12.06 -9.81 21.43
N VAL A 30 -11.16 -9.13 22.15
CA VAL A 30 -11.47 -8.37 23.37
C VAL A 30 -12.39 -7.18 23.06
N VAL A 31 -12.13 -6.45 21.97
CA VAL A 31 -12.98 -5.32 21.54
C VAL A 31 -14.38 -5.79 21.15
N VAL A 32 -14.50 -6.93 20.45
CA VAL A 32 -15.80 -7.49 20.04
C VAL A 32 -16.57 -8.12 21.20
N GLY A 33 -15.91 -8.83 22.12
CA GLY A 33 -16.55 -9.52 23.23
C GLY A 33 -16.73 -8.58 24.44
N PRO A 34 -15.77 -8.56 25.39
CA PRO A 34 -15.78 -7.69 26.56
C PRO A 34 -16.03 -6.20 26.28
N GLY A 35 -15.53 -5.69 25.14
CA GLY A 35 -15.71 -4.29 24.74
C GLY A 35 -17.18 -3.87 24.56
N ARG A 36 -18.11 -4.83 24.39
CA ARG A 36 -19.57 -4.54 24.38
C ARG A 36 -20.08 -4.02 25.72
N LEU A 37 -19.41 -4.36 26.82
CA LEU A 37 -19.76 -3.92 28.17
C LEU A 37 -19.34 -2.47 28.42
N MET A 38 -18.40 -1.94 27.63
CA MET A 38 -17.94 -0.56 27.75
C MET A 38 -18.90 0.39 27.03
N ARG A 39 -19.45 1.36 27.75
CA ARG A 39 -20.39 2.35 27.18
C ARG A 39 -19.70 3.54 26.52
N ARG A 40 -18.42 3.78 26.78
CA ARG A 40 -17.67 4.95 26.29
C ARG A 40 -16.73 4.57 25.14
N SER A 41 -17.00 5.08 23.95
CA SER A 41 -16.20 4.85 22.73
C SER A 41 -14.70 5.22 22.89
N ALA A 42 -14.38 6.26 23.69
CA ALA A 42 -12.99 6.65 23.95
C ALA A 42 -12.18 5.57 24.67
N TRP A 43 -12.78 4.84 25.61
CA TRP A 43 -12.11 3.76 26.35
C TRP A 43 -11.84 2.56 25.45
N ILE A 44 -12.75 2.25 24.54
CA ILE A 44 -12.61 1.14 23.59
C ILE A 44 -11.51 1.47 22.57
N THR A 45 -11.46 2.71 22.10
CA THR A 45 -10.37 3.18 21.23
C THR A 45 -9.03 3.14 21.97
N GLY A 46 -8.99 3.57 23.23
CA GLY A 46 -7.79 3.47 24.07
C GLY A 46 -7.35 2.02 24.30
N LEU A 47 -8.29 1.09 24.49
CA LEU A 47 -8.01 -0.34 24.61
C LEU A 47 -7.42 -0.89 23.31
N ALA A 48 -8.01 -0.57 22.16
CA ALA A 48 -7.47 -0.98 20.85
C ALA A 48 -6.04 -0.44 20.63
N LEU A 49 -5.80 0.84 20.92
CA LEU A 49 -4.47 1.44 20.87
C LEU A 49 -3.50 0.81 21.88
N GLY A 50 -3.99 0.37 23.03
CA GLY A 50 -3.21 -0.40 24.01
C GLY A 50 -2.69 -1.70 23.41
N PHE A 51 -3.53 -2.46 22.70
CA PHE A 51 -3.10 -3.67 22.00
C PHE A 51 -2.11 -3.38 20.87
N VAL A 52 -2.29 -2.30 20.12
CA VAL A 52 -1.30 -1.83 19.12
C VAL A 52 0.03 -1.50 19.79
N GLY A 53 0.00 -0.78 20.91
CA GLY A 53 1.20 -0.43 21.67
C GLY A 53 1.95 -1.65 22.21
N VAL A 54 1.23 -2.64 22.76
CA VAL A 54 1.83 -3.89 23.22
C VAL A 54 2.41 -4.69 22.04
N ALA A 55 1.70 -4.77 20.91
CA ALA A 55 2.20 -5.41 19.70
C ALA A 55 3.46 -4.72 19.18
N ALA A 56 3.51 -3.38 19.17
CA ALA A 56 4.67 -2.60 18.77
C ALA A 56 5.86 -2.79 19.71
N LEU A 57 5.64 -2.81 21.04
CA LEU A 57 6.70 -3.09 22.00
C LEU A 57 7.27 -4.50 21.83
N LEU A 58 6.41 -5.50 21.61
CA LEU A 58 6.86 -6.86 21.32
C LEU A 58 7.64 -6.89 20.00
N TYR A 59 7.15 -6.23 18.96
CA TYR A 59 7.78 -6.17 17.64
C TYR A 59 9.16 -5.53 17.69
N VAL A 60 9.32 -4.41 18.43
CA VAL A 60 10.62 -3.79 18.72
C VAL A 60 11.51 -4.72 19.54
N GLY A 61 10.94 -5.42 20.53
CA GLY A 61 11.66 -6.40 21.34
C GLY A 61 12.27 -7.53 20.53
N LEU A 62 11.60 -7.99 19.47
CA LEU A 62 12.09 -9.03 18.55
C LEU A 62 13.40 -8.62 17.86
N GLN A 63 13.64 -7.33 17.64
CA GLN A 63 14.87 -6.82 17.02
C GLN A 63 16.11 -7.06 17.89
N TYR A 64 15.94 -7.09 19.22
CA TYR A 64 17.04 -7.26 20.17
C TYR A 64 17.32 -8.73 20.49
N VAL A 65 16.61 -9.66 19.87
CA VAL A 65 16.93 -11.09 19.91
C VAL A 65 18.16 -11.28 19.03
N GLY A 66 19.27 -11.77 19.61
CA GLY A 66 20.57 -11.88 18.91
C GLY A 66 20.61 -12.88 17.73
N VAL A 67 19.47 -13.40 17.31
CA VAL A 67 19.25 -14.27 16.14
C VAL A 67 17.97 -13.81 15.45
N VAL A 68 17.96 -13.81 14.11
CA VAL A 68 16.77 -13.48 13.31
C VAL A 68 15.59 -14.35 13.76
N PRO A 69 14.50 -13.79 14.32
CA PRO A 69 13.38 -14.58 14.79
C PRO A 69 12.66 -15.25 13.62
N THR A 70 12.43 -16.55 13.74
CA THR A 70 11.71 -17.35 12.75
C THR A 70 10.64 -18.19 13.42
N TYR A 71 9.53 -18.40 12.72
CA TYR A 71 8.51 -19.38 13.08
C TYR A 71 8.16 -20.23 11.86
N SER A 72 8.19 -21.54 12.01
CA SER A 72 7.79 -22.47 10.96
C SER A 72 6.78 -23.47 11.48
N GLN A 73 5.78 -23.77 10.64
CA GLN A 73 4.78 -24.79 10.91
C GLN A 73 4.68 -25.73 9.71
N PRO A 74 4.86 -27.05 9.89
CA PRO A 74 4.70 -28.01 8.81
C PRO A 74 3.29 -27.96 8.21
N TRP A 75 3.22 -27.91 6.89
CA TRP A 75 1.99 -27.97 6.11
C TRP A 75 2.07 -29.09 5.07
N GLN A 76 1.23 -30.09 5.25
CA GLN A 76 1.12 -31.24 4.35
C GLN A 76 -0.24 -31.22 3.67
N PRO A 77 -0.36 -30.63 2.48
CA PRO A 77 -1.58 -30.75 1.68
C PRO A 77 -1.73 -32.20 1.19
N LEU A 78 -2.97 -32.64 0.98
CA LEU A 78 -3.29 -34.01 0.57
C LEU A 78 -2.68 -34.41 -0.79
N LEU A 79 -2.38 -33.44 -1.65
CA LEU A 79 -2.01 -33.65 -3.06
C LEU A 79 -0.65 -33.05 -3.46
N GLN A 80 0.11 -32.44 -2.53
CA GLN A 80 1.43 -31.86 -2.84
C GLN A 80 2.48 -32.30 -1.82
N SER A 81 3.75 -32.11 -2.16
CA SER A 81 4.87 -32.35 -1.26
C SER A 81 4.74 -31.52 0.02
N ALA A 82 5.23 -32.07 1.12
CA ALA A 82 5.30 -31.36 2.40
C ALA A 82 6.06 -30.04 2.23
N THR A 83 5.49 -28.94 2.72
CA THR A 83 6.15 -27.63 2.78
C THR A 83 5.90 -27.03 4.17
N ASN A 84 6.47 -25.86 4.46
CA ASN A 84 6.26 -25.19 5.73
C ASN A 84 5.56 -23.85 5.51
N LEU A 85 4.62 -23.51 6.38
CA LEU A 85 4.28 -22.11 6.61
C LEU A 85 5.46 -21.50 7.35
N TYR A 86 6.00 -20.40 6.83
CA TYR A 86 7.27 -19.85 7.29
C TYR A 86 7.15 -18.34 7.45
N TRP A 87 7.42 -17.87 8.66
CA TRP A 87 7.53 -16.46 8.99
C TRP A 87 8.91 -16.12 9.52
N ILE A 88 9.43 -14.98 9.09
CA ILE A 88 10.75 -14.46 9.43
C ILE A 88 10.65 -12.97 9.72
N SER A 89 11.36 -12.51 10.76
CA SER A 89 11.42 -11.10 11.13
C SER A 89 12.86 -10.58 10.97
N ASP A 90 13.32 -10.47 9.73
CA ASP A 90 14.60 -9.86 9.39
C ASP A 90 14.54 -8.31 9.37
N GLY A 91 15.63 -7.63 9.04
CA GLY A 91 15.68 -6.16 9.04
C GLY A 91 14.64 -5.50 8.14
N TRP A 92 14.33 -6.11 6.97
CA TRP A 92 13.34 -5.58 6.04
C TRP A 92 11.90 -5.80 6.53
N ASN A 93 11.59 -7.02 6.94
CA ASN A 93 10.27 -7.36 7.47
C ASN A 93 10.00 -6.55 8.74
N TYR A 94 11.01 -6.42 9.62
CA TYR A 94 10.97 -5.57 10.80
C TYR A 94 10.65 -4.10 10.45
N TYR A 95 11.37 -3.53 9.49
CA TYR A 95 11.17 -2.14 9.14
C TYR A 95 9.74 -1.87 8.64
N ILE A 96 9.26 -2.70 7.71
CA ILE A 96 7.90 -2.54 7.17
C ILE A 96 6.84 -2.85 8.23
N GLY A 97 7.03 -3.87 9.06
CA GLY A 97 6.11 -4.20 10.15
C GLY A 97 5.97 -3.04 11.16
N ALA A 98 7.08 -2.37 11.49
CA ALA A 98 7.06 -1.18 12.32
C ALA A 98 6.30 -0.01 11.67
N LEU A 99 6.49 0.22 10.37
CA LEU A 99 5.72 1.22 9.62
C LEU A 99 4.22 0.89 9.56
N VAL A 100 3.86 -0.38 9.35
CA VAL A 100 2.47 -0.86 9.34
C VAL A 100 1.80 -0.59 10.68
N LEU A 101 2.48 -0.91 11.80
CA LEU A 101 1.98 -0.65 13.15
C LEU A 101 1.84 0.85 13.43
N LEU A 102 2.82 1.66 13.01
CA LEU A 102 2.79 3.11 13.18
C LEU A 102 1.65 3.74 12.39
N VAL A 103 1.62 3.54 11.07
CA VAL A 103 0.63 4.14 10.17
C VAL A 103 -0.78 3.63 10.50
N GLY A 104 -0.94 2.33 10.73
CA GLY A 104 -2.24 1.78 11.07
C GLY A 104 -2.72 2.14 12.48
N GLY A 105 -1.81 2.19 13.46
CA GLY A 105 -2.11 2.71 14.81
C GLY A 105 -2.59 4.16 14.78
N LEU A 106 -1.98 5.00 13.94
CA LEU A 106 -2.43 6.36 13.71
C LEU A 106 -3.79 6.41 12.99
N GLY A 107 -4.06 5.47 12.08
CA GLY A 107 -5.39 5.31 11.50
C GLY A 107 -6.47 5.02 12.55
N ILE A 108 -6.18 4.18 13.55
CA ILE A 108 -7.08 3.93 14.69
C ILE A 108 -7.22 5.18 15.57
N LEU A 109 -6.12 5.86 15.88
CA LEU A 109 -6.10 7.07 16.72
C LEU A 109 -6.97 8.18 16.13
N LEU A 110 -6.86 8.39 14.82
CA LEU A 110 -7.49 9.47 14.06
C LEU A 110 -8.87 9.10 13.51
N ASN A 111 -9.38 7.90 13.81
CA ASN A 111 -10.72 7.47 13.43
C ASN A 111 -11.78 8.41 14.05
N ARG A 112 -12.61 9.01 13.18
CA ARG A 112 -13.70 9.90 13.57
C ARG A 112 -15.04 9.18 13.40
N PRO A 113 -15.91 9.11 14.42
CA PRO A 113 -17.31 8.81 14.18
C PRO A 113 -17.93 9.95 13.35
N PRO A 114 -18.74 9.66 12.32
CA PRO A 114 -19.39 10.69 11.52
C PRO A 114 -20.23 11.61 12.41
N SER A 115 -20.05 12.92 12.27
CA SER A 115 -20.82 13.94 12.99
C SER A 115 -22.32 13.79 12.67
N GLY A 116 -23.17 13.71 13.69
CA GLY A 116 -24.62 13.81 13.54
C GLY A 116 -25.42 12.50 13.43
N VAL A 117 -24.77 11.34 13.28
CA VAL A 117 -25.46 10.03 13.34
C VAL A 117 -24.74 9.18 14.38
N GLY A 118 -25.36 9.03 15.56
CA GLY A 118 -24.85 8.15 16.60
C GLY A 118 -24.76 6.72 16.06
N ARG A 119 -23.56 6.29 15.61
CA ARG A 119 -23.31 4.88 15.31
C ARG A 119 -23.56 4.11 16.61
N PRO A 120 -24.37 3.03 16.60
CA PRO A 120 -24.49 2.19 17.78
C PRO A 120 -23.10 1.70 18.19
N VAL A 121 -22.79 1.73 19.50
CA VAL A 121 -21.46 1.40 20.06
C VAL A 121 -20.95 0.04 19.57
N SER A 122 -21.86 -0.92 19.34
CA SER A 122 -21.54 -2.24 18.77
C SER A 122 -20.87 -2.18 17.39
N ARG A 123 -21.21 -1.20 16.54
CA ARG A 123 -20.58 -1.01 15.23
C ARG A 123 -19.19 -0.42 15.35
N ILE A 124 -18.97 0.50 16.28
CA ILE A 124 -17.64 1.06 16.53
C ILE A 124 -16.69 -0.05 16.98
N ASN A 125 -17.16 -0.94 17.86
CA ASN A 125 -16.38 -2.11 18.30
C ASN A 125 -16.04 -3.03 17.13
N ALA A 126 -17.01 -3.29 16.25
CA ALA A 126 -16.79 -4.14 15.09
C ALA A 126 -15.79 -3.50 14.09
N VAL A 127 -15.87 -2.19 13.85
CA VAL A 127 -14.90 -1.47 12.99
C VAL A 127 -13.50 -1.51 13.62
N LEU A 128 -13.35 -1.18 14.90
CA LEU A 128 -12.06 -1.20 15.59
C LEU A 128 -11.45 -2.60 15.64
N ALA A 129 -12.27 -3.63 15.82
CA ALA A 129 -11.81 -5.01 15.77
C ALA A 129 -11.32 -5.42 14.38
N MET A 130 -12.01 -4.96 13.33
CA MET A 130 -11.56 -5.16 11.95
C MET A 130 -10.29 -4.36 11.65
N ASP A 131 -10.13 -3.14 12.17
CA ASP A 131 -8.88 -2.36 12.07
C ASP A 131 -7.70 -3.14 12.68
N LEU A 132 -7.89 -3.73 13.87
CA LEU A 132 -6.89 -4.58 14.52
C LEU A 132 -6.62 -5.88 13.72
N ALA A 133 -7.66 -6.49 13.14
CA ALA A 133 -7.52 -7.68 12.32
C ALA A 133 -6.75 -7.40 11.02
N ILE A 134 -6.97 -6.24 10.39
CA ILE A 134 -6.21 -5.80 9.21
C ILE A 134 -4.74 -5.60 9.58
N LEU A 135 -4.44 -4.95 10.72
CA LEU A 135 -3.06 -4.80 11.18
C LEU A 135 -2.40 -6.16 11.43
N ALA A 136 -3.13 -7.10 12.05
CA ALA A 136 -2.64 -8.45 12.28
C ALA A 136 -2.35 -9.19 10.97
N ALA A 137 -3.29 -9.18 10.02
CA ALA A 137 -3.12 -9.80 8.72
C ALA A 137 -1.99 -9.14 7.90
N SER A 138 -1.82 -7.83 8.02
CA SER A 138 -0.71 -7.09 7.38
C SER A 138 0.64 -7.48 7.97
N LEU A 139 0.73 -7.67 9.30
CA LEU A 139 1.95 -8.18 9.91
C LEU A 139 2.26 -9.62 9.51
N LEU A 140 1.25 -10.50 9.46
CA LEU A 140 1.45 -11.87 8.98
C LEU A 140 1.94 -11.87 7.52
N PHE A 141 1.40 -10.98 6.70
CA PHE A 141 1.81 -10.80 5.31
C PHE A 141 3.27 -10.35 5.19
N VAL A 142 3.63 -9.24 5.84
CA VAL A 142 4.98 -8.66 5.78
C VAL A 142 6.05 -9.53 6.43
N ASN A 143 5.69 -10.38 7.40
CA ASN A 143 6.64 -11.32 7.99
C ASN A 143 6.67 -12.67 7.26
N SER A 144 6.02 -12.82 6.11
CA SER A 144 6.05 -14.07 5.34
C SER A 144 7.45 -14.33 4.77
N GLY A 145 7.96 -15.55 4.94
CA GLY A 145 9.30 -15.94 4.48
C GLY A 145 9.33 -16.73 3.16
N ASN A 146 8.18 -17.27 2.71
CA ASN A 146 8.09 -18.02 1.45
C ASN A 146 6.80 -17.70 0.67
N LEU A 147 6.77 -18.07 -0.61
CA LEU A 147 5.66 -17.76 -1.52
C LEU A 147 4.31 -18.33 -1.06
N LEU A 148 4.29 -19.52 -0.48
CA LEU A 148 3.07 -20.10 0.11
C LEU A 148 2.50 -19.22 1.22
N THR A 149 3.35 -18.80 2.16
CA THR A 149 2.90 -18.00 3.31
C THR A 149 2.44 -16.62 2.83
N VAL A 150 3.13 -16.03 1.84
CA VAL A 150 2.68 -14.80 1.15
C VAL A 150 1.29 -14.98 0.55
N LEU A 151 1.05 -16.04 -0.22
CA LEU A 151 -0.26 -16.31 -0.84
C LEU A 151 -1.39 -16.38 0.21
N LEU A 152 -1.19 -17.18 1.25
CA LEU A 152 -2.23 -17.42 2.26
C LEU A 152 -2.52 -16.15 3.08
N THR A 153 -1.47 -15.44 3.49
CA THR A 153 -1.61 -14.20 4.27
C THR A 153 -2.14 -13.04 3.43
N TRP A 154 -1.88 -13.03 2.11
CA TRP A 154 -2.50 -12.11 1.17
C TRP A 154 -4.01 -12.30 1.14
N VAL A 155 -4.46 -13.53 0.90
CA VAL A 155 -5.89 -13.86 0.84
C VAL A 155 -6.56 -13.54 2.19
N LEU A 156 -5.90 -13.87 3.31
CA LEU A 156 -6.39 -13.49 4.64
C LEU A 156 -6.55 -11.97 4.77
N LEU A 157 -5.57 -11.18 4.35
CA LEU A 157 -5.61 -9.74 4.40
C LEU A 157 -6.74 -9.16 3.54
N ASP A 158 -6.90 -9.63 2.30
CA ASP A 158 -8.00 -9.20 1.44
C ASP A 158 -9.38 -9.56 2.00
N LEU A 159 -9.53 -10.77 2.56
CA LEU A 159 -10.76 -11.16 3.25
C LEU A 159 -11.04 -10.25 4.45
N THR A 160 -10.04 -9.88 5.25
CA THR A 160 -10.25 -8.97 6.39
C THR A 160 -10.67 -7.56 5.93
N VAL A 161 -10.12 -7.05 4.84
CA VAL A 161 -10.53 -5.76 4.27
C VAL A 161 -11.96 -5.83 3.73
N ILE A 162 -12.32 -6.90 3.02
CA ILE A 162 -13.70 -7.12 2.53
C ILE A 162 -14.68 -7.24 3.71
N LEU A 163 -14.31 -7.94 4.78
CA LEU A 163 -15.13 -8.05 5.99
C LEU A 163 -15.29 -6.69 6.68
N ARG A 164 -14.25 -5.87 6.73
CA ARG A 164 -14.34 -4.49 7.25
C ARG A 164 -15.36 -3.66 6.48
N LEU A 165 -15.35 -3.75 5.15
CA LEU A 165 -16.33 -3.07 4.29
C LEU A 165 -17.77 -3.47 4.62
N SER A 166 -17.99 -4.74 4.98
CA SER A 166 -19.32 -5.21 5.37
C SER A 166 -19.82 -4.60 6.68
N VAL A 167 -18.90 -4.22 7.58
CA VAL A 167 -19.20 -3.71 8.93
C VAL A 167 -19.40 -2.19 8.96
N GLU A 168 -18.72 -1.44 8.10
CA GLU A 168 -18.69 0.04 8.15
C GLU A 168 -19.98 0.75 7.66
N THR A 169 -20.91 0.05 6.98
CA THR A 169 -22.01 0.69 6.23
C THR A 169 -23.35 0.90 6.99
N THR A 170 -24.11 1.95 6.61
CA THR A 170 -25.45 2.41 7.12
C THR A 170 -26.52 2.36 5.98
N PRO A 171 -27.86 2.51 6.24
CA PRO A 171 -28.93 1.74 5.59
C PRO A 171 -29.36 2.19 4.17
N ALA A 172 -30.23 1.36 3.57
CA ALA A 172 -30.74 1.37 2.20
C ALA A 172 -31.31 2.72 1.71
N GLY A 173 -30.79 3.21 0.58
CA GLY A 173 -31.30 4.37 -0.14
C GLY A 173 -30.58 4.49 -1.47
N ASP A 174 -29.31 4.91 -1.43
CA ASP A 174 -28.42 5.00 -2.62
C ASP A 174 -27.04 4.33 -2.42
N ALA A 175 -26.79 3.82 -1.21
CA ALA A 175 -25.50 3.23 -0.80
C ALA A 175 -25.24 1.83 -1.38
N THR A 176 -26.24 1.15 -1.94
CA THR A 176 -26.11 -0.21 -2.49
C THR A 176 -25.30 -0.24 -3.79
N ALA A 177 -25.49 0.73 -4.69
CA ALA A 177 -24.73 0.80 -5.95
C ALA A 177 -23.28 1.27 -5.74
N ALA A 178 -23.03 2.09 -4.72
CA ALA A 178 -21.67 2.43 -4.29
C ALA A 178 -20.98 1.24 -3.58
N ARG A 179 -21.73 0.46 -2.77
CA ARG A 179 -21.27 -0.75 -2.07
C ARG A 179 -20.81 -1.83 -3.04
N VAL A 180 -21.61 -2.12 -4.07
CA VAL A 180 -21.28 -3.09 -5.11
C VAL A 180 -19.99 -2.66 -5.82
N ARG A 181 -19.89 -1.38 -6.23
CA ARG A 181 -18.68 -0.83 -6.86
C ARG A 181 -17.43 -0.88 -5.96
N SER A 182 -17.55 -0.60 -4.67
CA SER A 182 -16.40 -0.69 -3.74
C SER A 182 -15.96 -2.13 -3.48
N GLY A 183 -16.90 -3.08 -3.43
CA GLY A 183 -16.59 -4.50 -3.29
C GLY A 183 -15.95 -5.06 -4.56
N GLU A 184 -16.47 -4.70 -5.73
CA GLU A 184 -15.92 -5.05 -7.04
C GLU A 184 -14.51 -4.50 -7.24
N ALA A 185 -14.26 -3.25 -6.81
CA ALA A 185 -12.92 -2.69 -6.84
C ALA A 185 -11.95 -3.49 -5.94
N GLN A 186 -12.37 -3.90 -4.74
CA GLN A 186 -11.54 -4.74 -3.86
C GLN A 186 -11.23 -6.13 -4.44
N ILE A 187 -12.12 -6.69 -5.27
CA ILE A 187 -11.87 -7.96 -5.99
C ILE A 187 -10.65 -7.85 -6.91
N PHE A 188 -10.30 -6.65 -7.43
CA PHE A 188 -9.08 -6.48 -8.21
C PHE A 188 -7.80 -6.75 -7.40
N SER A 189 -7.80 -6.58 -6.08
CA SER A 189 -6.66 -7.00 -5.25
C SER A 189 -6.48 -8.53 -5.26
N LEU A 190 -7.57 -9.29 -5.27
CA LEU A 190 -7.54 -10.76 -5.34
C LEU A 190 -7.00 -11.27 -6.69
N VAL A 191 -7.14 -10.49 -7.75
CA VAL A 191 -6.50 -10.80 -9.05
C VAL A 191 -4.98 -10.87 -8.91
N GLY A 192 -4.37 -10.03 -8.06
CA GLY A 192 -2.94 -10.13 -7.73
C GLY A 192 -2.57 -11.48 -7.09
N ALA A 193 -3.37 -11.96 -6.13
CA ALA A 193 -3.17 -13.29 -5.53
C ALA A 193 -3.35 -14.41 -6.56
N MET A 194 -4.28 -14.26 -7.52
CA MET A 194 -4.45 -15.22 -8.61
C MET A 194 -3.24 -15.26 -9.53
N PHE A 195 -2.63 -14.12 -9.86
CA PHE A 195 -1.39 -14.08 -10.63
C PHE A 195 -0.23 -14.74 -9.88
N LEU A 196 -0.14 -14.56 -8.57
CA LEU A 196 0.84 -15.27 -7.75
C LEU A 196 0.61 -16.79 -7.82
N LEU A 197 -0.64 -17.23 -7.68
CA LEU A 197 -1.01 -18.65 -7.77
C LEU A 197 -0.68 -19.26 -9.15
N ILE A 198 -0.97 -18.54 -10.24
CA ILE A 198 -0.59 -18.95 -11.60
C ILE A 198 0.92 -18.96 -11.74
N GLY A 199 1.61 -17.96 -11.18
CA GLY A 199 3.06 -17.84 -11.20
C GLY A 199 3.79 -18.94 -10.44
N ILE A 200 3.12 -19.64 -9.54
CA ILE A 200 3.69 -20.81 -8.87
C ILE A 200 3.75 -22.04 -9.80
N LEU A 201 2.92 -22.11 -10.86
CA LEU A 201 2.86 -23.27 -11.76
C LEU A 201 4.20 -23.51 -12.50
N PRO A 202 4.85 -22.50 -13.11
CA PRO A 202 6.17 -22.67 -13.72
C PRO A 202 7.28 -23.03 -12.72
N ALA A 203 7.16 -22.62 -11.44
CA ALA A 203 8.13 -22.92 -10.40
C ALA A 203 8.12 -24.39 -9.94
N GLY A 204 7.17 -25.20 -10.43
CA GLY A 204 7.12 -26.64 -10.21
C GLY A 204 6.73 -27.05 -8.78
N PRO A 205 6.95 -28.32 -8.40
CA PRO A 205 6.48 -28.88 -7.12
C PRO A 205 7.03 -28.18 -5.87
N SER A 206 8.22 -27.59 -5.96
CA SER A 206 8.85 -26.83 -4.87
C SER A 206 8.55 -25.33 -4.91
N GLY A 207 7.83 -24.83 -5.92
CA GLY A 207 7.56 -23.40 -6.11
C GLY A 207 6.94 -22.73 -4.89
N LEU A 208 6.02 -23.41 -4.21
CA LEU A 208 5.39 -22.93 -2.97
C LEU A 208 6.36 -22.76 -1.81
N ALA A 209 7.41 -23.58 -1.77
CA ALA A 209 8.41 -23.59 -0.69
C ALA A 209 9.54 -22.57 -0.93
N GLN A 210 9.61 -21.92 -2.09
CA GLN A 210 10.66 -20.97 -2.41
C GLN A 210 10.65 -19.80 -1.42
N GLU A 211 11.81 -19.60 -0.78
CA GLU A 211 12.03 -18.51 0.17
C GLU A 211 12.20 -17.18 -0.56
N LEU A 212 11.71 -16.09 0.03
CA LEU A 212 11.81 -14.75 -0.56
C LEU A 212 13.24 -14.19 -0.54
N ALA A 213 14.02 -14.55 0.49
CA ALA A 213 15.35 -14.00 0.71
C ALA A 213 16.44 -14.64 -0.18
N ALA A 214 16.33 -15.94 -0.44
CA ALA A 214 17.37 -16.72 -1.13
C ALA A 214 16.82 -17.71 -2.18
N GLY A 215 15.51 -17.69 -2.43
CA GLY A 215 14.90 -18.57 -3.41
C GLY A 215 15.38 -18.31 -4.83
N ASN A 216 15.22 -19.31 -5.68
CA ASN A 216 15.47 -19.18 -7.12
C ASN A 216 14.17 -19.51 -7.85
N ILE A 217 13.62 -18.52 -8.53
CA ILE A 217 12.35 -18.64 -9.24
C ILE A 217 12.56 -18.42 -10.75
N PRO A 218 11.85 -19.16 -11.59
CA PRO A 218 11.97 -18.99 -13.03
C PRO A 218 11.41 -17.62 -13.45
N VAL A 219 11.84 -17.14 -14.62
CA VAL A 219 11.53 -15.79 -15.12
C VAL A 219 10.02 -15.58 -15.25
N GLU A 220 9.27 -16.61 -15.66
CA GLU A 220 7.81 -16.56 -15.79
C GLU A 220 7.13 -16.29 -14.43
N THR A 221 7.59 -16.98 -13.37
CA THR A 221 7.13 -16.74 -11.99
C THR A 221 7.48 -15.33 -11.54
N LEU A 222 8.68 -14.87 -11.86
CA LEU A 222 9.17 -13.54 -11.49
C LEU A 222 8.37 -12.41 -12.18
N VAL A 223 8.03 -12.56 -13.46
CA VAL A 223 7.17 -11.60 -14.18
C VAL A 223 5.78 -11.52 -13.56
N LEU A 224 5.19 -12.67 -13.21
CA LEU A 224 3.88 -12.73 -12.56
C LEU A 224 3.92 -12.17 -11.13
N LEU A 225 5.02 -12.38 -10.42
CA LEU A 225 5.27 -11.81 -9.11
C LEU A 225 5.42 -10.28 -9.20
N LEU A 226 6.16 -9.76 -10.18
CA LEU A 226 6.24 -8.33 -10.46
C LEU A 226 4.84 -7.75 -10.71
N LEU A 227 4.04 -8.38 -11.56
CA LEU A 227 2.68 -7.94 -11.83
C LEU A 227 1.80 -7.97 -10.56
N ALA A 228 1.88 -9.04 -9.76
CA ALA A 228 1.19 -9.11 -8.47
C ALA A 228 1.61 -7.97 -7.53
N THR A 229 2.91 -7.67 -7.42
CA THR A 229 3.39 -6.55 -6.58
C THR A 229 2.82 -5.21 -7.04
N THR A 230 2.76 -4.95 -8.36
CA THR A 230 2.19 -3.70 -8.90
C THR A 230 0.71 -3.55 -8.60
N ILE A 231 -0.06 -4.65 -8.67
CA ILE A 231 -1.48 -4.67 -8.29
C ILE A 231 -1.62 -4.33 -6.81
N ARG A 232 -0.84 -4.98 -5.94
CA ARG A 232 -0.94 -4.81 -4.48
C ARG A 232 -0.47 -3.47 -3.97
N SER A 233 0.53 -2.88 -4.63
CA SER A 233 0.96 -1.52 -4.35
C SER A 233 0.05 -0.48 -5.00
N GLY A 234 -0.96 -0.93 -5.78
CA GLY A 234 -1.92 -0.08 -6.45
C GLY A 234 -1.25 0.96 -7.35
N LEU A 235 -0.16 0.55 -8.02
CA LEU A 235 0.53 1.39 -8.98
C LEU A 235 -0.33 1.51 -10.23
N TYR A 236 -0.29 2.67 -10.88
CA TYR A 236 -1.00 2.86 -12.15
C TYR A 236 -0.54 1.83 -13.19
N PRO A 237 -1.45 1.17 -13.94
CA PRO A 237 -2.90 1.39 -14.02
C PRO A 237 -3.76 0.56 -13.04
N PHE A 238 -3.15 -0.20 -12.12
CA PHE A 238 -3.81 -1.13 -11.20
C PHE A 238 -4.26 -0.49 -9.88
N HIS A 239 -4.48 0.83 -9.85
CA HIS A 239 -4.82 1.61 -8.66
C HIS A 239 -6.31 1.64 -8.32
N LEU A 240 -7.17 1.04 -9.14
CA LEU A 240 -8.63 1.20 -9.07
C LEU A 240 -9.23 0.77 -7.72
N TRP A 241 -8.63 -0.19 -7.03
CA TRP A 241 -9.07 -0.65 -5.71
C TRP A 241 -8.71 0.33 -4.56
N LEU A 242 -7.84 1.32 -4.83
CA LEU A 242 -7.48 2.42 -3.93
C LEU A 242 -8.37 3.66 -4.13
N LEU A 243 -9.33 3.62 -5.07
CA LEU A 243 -10.20 4.77 -5.29
C LEU A 243 -11.13 5.01 -4.10
N PRO A 244 -11.46 6.29 -3.83
CA PRO A 244 -12.30 6.65 -2.70
C PRO A 244 -13.67 5.98 -2.73
N ARG A 245 -14.09 5.46 -1.57
CA ARG A 245 -15.34 4.72 -1.41
C ARG A 245 -16.56 5.61 -1.18
N SER A 246 -16.35 6.87 -0.81
CA SER A 246 -17.41 7.85 -0.61
C SER A 246 -17.07 9.21 -1.23
N ALA A 247 -18.09 9.87 -1.78
CA ALA A 247 -18.00 11.25 -2.26
C ALA A 247 -17.97 12.28 -1.10
N HIS A 248 -18.15 11.84 0.15
CA HIS A 248 -18.40 12.73 1.29
C HIS A 248 -17.23 12.73 2.28
N GLY A 249 -16.28 13.65 2.06
CA GLY A 249 -15.21 13.99 3.01
C GLY A 249 -14.05 12.98 3.06
N LEU A 250 -12.87 13.45 3.49
CA LEU A 250 -11.71 12.60 3.71
C LEU A 250 -11.74 11.98 5.10
N ASN A 251 -11.81 10.65 5.19
CA ASN A 251 -11.54 9.91 6.42
C ASN A 251 -10.05 9.55 6.50
N LEU A 252 -9.30 10.22 7.39
CA LEU A 252 -7.87 9.92 7.58
C LEU A 252 -7.62 8.46 7.99
N SER A 253 -8.51 7.88 8.79
CA SER A 253 -8.39 6.48 9.22
C SER A 253 -8.38 5.54 8.02
N GLU A 254 -9.31 5.73 7.09
CA GLU A 254 -9.41 4.97 5.85
C GLU A 254 -8.16 5.16 4.97
N ARG A 255 -7.60 6.38 4.88
CA ARG A 255 -6.39 6.62 4.08
C ARG A 255 -5.14 5.97 4.67
N LEU A 256 -4.98 6.02 5.99
CA LEU A 256 -3.82 5.43 6.65
C LEU A 256 -3.93 3.89 6.67
N LEU A 257 -5.08 3.34 7.11
CA LEU A 257 -5.26 1.89 7.27
C LEU A 257 -5.62 1.16 5.97
N ASP A 258 -6.52 1.71 5.16
CA ASP A 258 -7.05 0.95 4.02
C ASP A 258 -6.29 1.22 2.72
N HIS A 259 -5.49 2.29 2.67
CA HIS A 259 -4.70 2.64 1.49
C HIS A 259 -3.21 2.47 1.76
N LEU A 260 -2.63 3.23 2.71
CA LEU A 260 -1.18 3.19 2.93
C LEU A 260 -0.69 1.81 3.39
N VAL A 261 -1.34 1.17 4.37
CA VAL A 261 -0.87 -0.13 4.89
C VAL A 261 -0.85 -1.23 3.80
N PRO A 262 -1.92 -1.44 3.00
CA PRO A 262 -1.86 -2.36 1.86
C PRO A 262 -0.79 -2.03 0.83
N VAL A 263 -0.60 -0.74 0.51
CA VAL A 263 0.43 -0.29 -0.43
C VAL A 263 1.83 -0.60 0.09
N LEU A 264 2.08 -0.40 1.38
CA LEU A 264 3.34 -0.78 2.04
C LEU A 264 3.59 -2.29 1.91
N GLY A 265 2.55 -3.12 2.03
CA GLY A 265 2.66 -4.57 1.76
C GLY A 265 3.05 -4.87 0.32
N GLY A 266 2.46 -4.17 -0.65
CA GLY A 266 2.82 -4.33 -2.07
C GLY A 266 4.28 -3.94 -2.37
N LEU A 267 4.72 -2.81 -1.82
CA LEU A 267 6.10 -2.34 -1.98
C LEU A 267 7.11 -3.20 -1.20
N TRP A 268 6.70 -3.79 -0.08
CA TRP A 268 7.48 -4.80 0.64
C TRP A 268 7.77 -6.02 -0.24
N LEU A 269 6.73 -6.55 -0.89
CA LEU A 269 6.88 -7.69 -1.79
C LEU A 269 7.69 -7.31 -3.03
N LEU A 270 7.55 -6.07 -3.53
CA LEU A 270 8.40 -5.55 -4.61
C LEU A 270 9.87 -5.61 -4.21
N GLY A 271 10.23 -5.25 -2.97
CA GLY A 271 11.59 -5.37 -2.46
C GLY A 271 12.15 -6.78 -2.58
N TRP A 272 11.39 -7.79 -2.15
CA TRP A 272 11.81 -9.18 -2.35
C TRP A 272 11.88 -9.59 -3.82
N THR A 273 10.93 -9.12 -4.63
CA THR A 273 10.89 -9.44 -6.05
C THR A 273 12.09 -8.86 -6.81
N LEU A 274 12.52 -7.65 -6.46
CA LEU A 274 13.74 -7.05 -7.00
C LEU A 274 14.99 -7.82 -6.57
N ASN A 275 15.00 -8.38 -5.36
CA ASN A 275 16.10 -9.23 -4.86
C ASN A 275 16.20 -10.56 -5.63
N LEU A 276 15.07 -11.13 -6.01
CA LEU A 276 14.97 -12.39 -6.78
C LEU A 276 15.30 -12.24 -8.28
N GLY A 277 15.85 -11.09 -8.70
CA GLY A 277 16.22 -10.82 -10.10
C GLY A 277 15.22 -9.93 -10.86
N GLY A 278 14.15 -9.46 -10.22
CA GLY A 278 13.12 -8.64 -10.87
C GLY A 278 13.65 -7.30 -11.39
N ALA A 279 14.74 -6.77 -10.80
CA ALA A 279 15.33 -5.52 -11.25
C ALA A 279 15.87 -5.61 -12.69
N GLU A 280 16.57 -6.71 -13.04
CA GLU A 280 17.17 -6.89 -14.35
C GLU A 280 16.13 -6.88 -15.48
N LEU A 281 14.94 -7.44 -15.22
CA LEU A 281 13.83 -7.44 -16.16
C LEU A 281 13.27 -6.04 -16.42
N LEU A 282 13.37 -5.13 -15.45
CA LEU A 282 12.75 -3.80 -15.50
C LEU A 282 13.71 -2.70 -15.98
N LEU A 283 15.01 -2.95 -16.01
CA LEU A 283 16.05 -1.96 -16.39
C LEU A 283 16.14 -1.69 -17.89
N SER A 284 15.31 -2.32 -18.73
CA SER A 284 15.28 -1.98 -20.15
C SER A 284 14.72 -0.57 -20.37
N PRO A 285 15.30 0.24 -21.28
CA PRO A 285 14.84 1.61 -21.51
C PRO A 285 13.36 1.72 -21.87
N GLN A 286 12.84 0.75 -22.63
CA GLN A 286 11.43 0.71 -23.04
C GLN A 286 10.52 0.46 -21.84
N ILE A 287 10.89 -0.44 -20.94
CA ILE A 287 10.09 -0.73 -19.74
C ILE A 287 10.11 0.46 -18.78
N LEU A 288 11.28 1.09 -18.56
CA LEU A 288 11.37 2.30 -17.75
C LEU A 288 10.55 3.46 -18.33
N LEU A 289 10.49 3.59 -19.67
CA LEU A 289 9.61 4.56 -20.32
C LEU A 289 8.13 4.26 -20.03
N VAL A 290 7.72 2.99 -20.09
CA VAL A 290 6.35 2.58 -19.74
C VAL A 290 6.03 2.87 -18.27
N ILE A 291 6.95 2.56 -17.36
CA ILE A 291 6.79 2.84 -15.92
C ILE A 291 6.68 4.34 -15.66
N THR A 292 7.56 5.15 -16.25
CA THR A 292 7.52 6.61 -16.08
C THR A 292 6.26 7.23 -16.71
N LEU A 293 5.76 6.70 -17.83
CA LEU A 293 4.47 7.10 -18.40
C LEU A 293 3.29 6.76 -17.48
N ALA A 294 3.32 5.60 -16.82
CA ALA A 294 2.31 5.23 -15.83
C ALA A 294 2.32 6.21 -14.63
N ILE A 295 3.50 6.56 -14.12
CA ILE A 295 3.65 7.56 -13.04
C ILE A 295 3.17 8.93 -13.52
N PHE A 296 3.49 9.32 -14.75
CA PHE A 296 3.01 10.57 -15.35
C PHE A 296 1.49 10.62 -15.43
N ALA A 297 0.83 9.54 -15.87
CA ALA A 297 -0.63 9.48 -15.93
C ALA A 297 -1.26 9.64 -14.53
N ALA A 298 -0.69 9.01 -13.50
CA ALA A 298 -1.13 9.19 -12.12
C ALA A 298 -0.91 10.63 -11.62
N ALA A 299 0.24 11.24 -11.92
CA ALA A 299 0.55 12.62 -11.55
C ALA A 299 -0.38 13.61 -12.24
N LEU A 300 -0.70 13.36 -13.51
CA LEU A 300 -1.66 14.14 -14.28
C LEU A 300 -3.07 14.05 -13.69
N ALA A 301 -3.49 12.85 -13.27
CA ALA A 301 -4.76 12.64 -12.57
C ALA A 301 -4.82 13.43 -11.26
N ALA A 302 -3.73 13.40 -10.46
CA ALA A 302 -3.62 14.17 -9.20
C ALA A 302 -3.76 15.68 -9.45
N TRP A 303 -3.00 16.19 -10.42
CA TRP A 303 -2.90 17.62 -10.69
C TRP A 303 -4.20 18.21 -11.26
N THR A 304 -4.91 17.43 -12.07
CA THR A 304 -6.14 17.85 -12.75
C THR A 304 -7.42 17.59 -11.95
N ALA A 305 -7.36 16.80 -10.87
CA ALA A 305 -8.53 16.48 -10.04
C ALA A 305 -9.16 17.75 -9.42
N ARG A 306 -10.48 17.91 -9.58
CA ARG A 306 -11.23 18.97 -8.89
C ARG A 306 -11.54 18.59 -7.45
N ASP A 307 -11.86 17.32 -7.24
CA ASP A 307 -12.26 16.80 -5.94
C ASP A 307 -11.04 16.51 -5.08
N HIS A 308 -11.10 17.03 -3.86
CA HIS A 308 -10.03 16.88 -2.89
C HIS A 308 -9.72 15.41 -2.57
N VAL A 309 -10.75 14.57 -2.59
CA VAL A 309 -10.66 13.15 -2.25
C VAL A 309 -9.84 12.37 -3.30
N HIS A 310 -10.08 12.60 -4.59
CA HIS A 310 -9.32 11.99 -5.69
C HIS A 310 -7.90 12.56 -5.78
N TYR A 311 -7.77 13.88 -5.65
CA TYR A 311 -6.48 14.56 -5.60
C TYR A 311 -5.52 13.89 -4.61
N VAL A 312 -5.97 13.67 -3.36
CA VAL A 312 -5.14 13.04 -2.33
C VAL A 312 -4.72 11.62 -2.69
N VAL A 313 -5.64 10.82 -3.25
CA VAL A 313 -5.37 9.44 -3.63
C VAL A 313 -4.32 9.36 -4.73
N PHE A 314 -4.44 10.19 -5.77
CA PHE A 314 -3.48 10.17 -6.87
C PHE A 314 -2.12 10.74 -6.48
N VAL A 315 -2.02 11.66 -5.51
CA VAL A 315 -0.73 12.03 -4.91
C VAL A 315 -0.06 10.81 -4.26
N LEU A 316 -0.81 9.99 -3.52
CA LEU A 316 -0.28 8.77 -2.92
C LEU A 316 0.10 7.71 -3.96
N ILE A 317 -0.74 7.48 -4.97
CA ILE A 317 -0.44 6.53 -6.06
C ILE A 317 0.82 6.95 -6.81
N THR A 318 0.93 8.25 -7.13
CA THR A 318 2.10 8.79 -7.84
C THR A 318 3.36 8.67 -6.99
N SER A 319 3.28 8.99 -5.69
CA SER A 319 4.45 8.87 -4.80
C SER A 319 4.86 7.42 -4.54
N ALA A 320 3.92 6.47 -4.47
CA ALA A 320 4.22 5.04 -4.45
C ALA A 320 4.91 4.59 -5.75
N GLY A 321 4.46 5.10 -6.91
CA GLY A 321 5.09 4.83 -8.20
C GLY A 321 6.52 5.38 -8.31
N VAL A 322 6.75 6.61 -7.82
CA VAL A 322 8.10 7.19 -7.73
C VAL A 322 8.98 6.38 -6.78
N ALA A 323 8.43 5.91 -5.66
CA ALA A 323 9.16 5.07 -4.72
C ALA A 323 9.56 3.72 -5.35
N ALA A 324 8.64 3.08 -6.08
CA ALA A 324 8.91 1.86 -6.83
C ALA A 324 9.97 2.08 -7.92
N LEU A 325 9.87 3.16 -8.69
CA LEU A 325 10.87 3.52 -9.71
C LEU A 325 12.26 3.73 -9.10
N ALA A 326 12.35 4.45 -7.98
CA ALA A 326 13.61 4.63 -7.27
C ALA A 326 14.18 3.30 -6.75
N GLY A 327 13.32 2.37 -6.30
CA GLY A 327 13.74 1.01 -5.94
C GLY A 327 14.31 0.23 -7.11
N ILE A 328 13.63 0.25 -8.27
CA ILE A 328 14.08 -0.43 -9.50
C ILE A 328 15.45 0.07 -9.94
N LEU A 329 15.69 1.38 -9.83
CA LEU A 329 16.93 2.04 -10.24
C LEU A 329 18.01 2.09 -9.15
N GLY A 330 17.76 1.45 -7.99
CA GLY A 330 18.68 1.45 -6.87
C GLY A 330 20.02 0.80 -7.20
N GLN A 331 21.11 1.30 -6.60
CA GLN A 331 22.46 0.73 -6.78
C GLN A 331 22.56 -0.70 -6.25
N ASN A 332 21.93 -0.97 -5.11
CA ASN A 332 21.82 -2.28 -4.51
C ASN A 332 20.42 -2.83 -4.75
N THR A 333 20.29 -4.04 -5.30
CA THR A 333 18.98 -4.64 -5.57
C THR A 333 18.26 -5.06 -4.27
N GLY A 334 16.94 -5.18 -4.36
CA GLY A 334 16.14 -5.74 -3.27
C GLY A 334 15.73 -4.74 -2.19
N PRO A 335 15.50 -5.18 -0.93
CA PRO A 335 15.08 -4.33 0.19
C PRO A 335 15.91 -3.06 0.41
N ALA A 336 17.23 -3.11 0.18
CA ALA A 336 18.12 -1.97 0.38
C ALA A 336 17.78 -0.79 -0.55
N SER A 337 17.41 -1.05 -1.81
CA SER A 337 17.00 0.01 -2.76
C SER A 337 15.72 0.74 -2.35
N LEU A 338 14.79 0.02 -1.70
CA LEU A 338 13.47 0.55 -1.39
C LEU A 338 13.40 1.26 -0.04
N PHE A 339 14.40 1.08 0.82
CA PHE A 339 14.39 1.61 2.19
C PHE A 339 14.07 3.11 2.24
N TRP A 340 14.89 3.95 1.60
CA TRP A 340 14.70 5.41 1.58
C TRP A 340 13.46 5.89 0.85
N PRO A 341 13.18 5.46 -0.39
CA PRO A 341 11.96 5.91 -1.08
C PRO A 341 10.69 5.48 -0.34
N LEU A 342 10.67 4.29 0.28
CA LEU A 342 9.54 3.84 1.07
C LEU A 342 9.42 4.60 2.39
N THR A 343 10.54 4.96 3.04
CA THR A 343 10.55 5.86 4.21
C THR A 343 9.89 7.20 3.85
N ALA A 344 10.28 7.79 2.72
CA ALA A 344 9.75 9.05 2.24
C ALA A 344 8.25 8.96 1.92
N PHE A 345 7.84 7.88 1.25
CA PHE A 345 6.43 7.62 0.95
C PHE A 345 5.59 7.43 2.22
N ALA A 346 5.99 6.53 3.12
CA ALA A 346 5.20 6.15 4.29
C ALA A 346 5.10 7.30 5.30
N LEU A 347 6.25 7.84 5.71
CA LEU A 347 6.31 8.87 6.75
C LEU A 347 6.03 10.26 6.17
N GLY A 348 6.59 10.58 5.00
CA GLY A 348 6.35 11.86 4.33
C GLY A 348 4.93 11.98 3.80
N GLY A 349 4.42 10.96 3.13
CA GLY A 349 3.02 10.89 2.67
C GLY A 349 2.03 10.88 3.83
N GLY A 350 2.28 10.08 4.87
CA GLY A 350 1.48 10.09 6.09
C GLY A 350 1.46 11.47 6.77
N LEU A 351 2.62 12.11 6.92
CA LEU A 351 2.73 13.43 7.56
C LEU A 351 2.08 14.52 6.70
N TRP A 352 2.16 14.41 5.38
CA TRP A 352 1.46 15.30 4.46
C TRP A 352 -0.07 15.20 4.62
N LEU A 353 -0.63 13.98 4.68
CA LEU A 353 -2.06 13.75 4.92
C LEU A 353 -2.56 14.32 6.25
N VAL A 354 -1.85 13.99 7.33
CA VAL A 354 -2.19 14.46 8.68
C VAL A 354 -1.99 15.98 8.77
N GLY A 355 -0.90 16.47 8.20
CA GLY A 355 -0.53 17.87 8.17
C GLY A 355 -1.54 18.72 7.41
N GLU A 356 -2.13 18.21 6.33
CA GLU A 356 -3.19 18.91 5.62
C GLU A 356 -4.43 19.12 6.51
N GLN A 357 -4.78 18.13 7.34
CA GLN A 357 -5.86 18.28 8.32
C GLN A 357 -5.51 19.25 9.44
N VAL A 358 -4.27 19.23 9.92
CA VAL A 358 -3.76 20.19 10.91
C VAL A 358 -3.80 21.62 10.37
N TRP A 359 -3.35 21.79 9.13
CA TRP A 359 -3.34 23.08 8.49
C TRP A 359 -4.77 23.62 8.32
N ARG A 360 -5.71 22.78 7.88
CA ARG A 360 -7.13 23.13 7.80
C ARG A 360 -7.80 23.40 9.13
N ALA A 361 -7.36 22.72 10.19
CA ALA A 361 -7.94 22.84 11.52
C ALA A 361 -7.58 24.17 12.20
N TRP A 362 -6.30 24.57 12.20
CA TRP A 362 -5.86 25.78 12.91
C TRP A 362 -4.70 26.55 12.23
N GLY A 363 -4.37 26.25 10.98
CA GLY A 363 -3.42 27.03 10.20
C GLY A 363 -1.94 26.65 10.35
N TRP A 364 -1.59 25.61 11.11
CA TRP A 364 -0.19 25.19 11.26
C TRP A 364 0.33 24.42 10.04
N GLN A 365 1.17 25.08 9.23
CA GLN A 365 1.66 24.56 7.94
C GLN A 365 2.86 23.63 8.04
N ILE A 366 3.61 23.63 9.14
CA ILE A 366 4.89 22.91 9.21
C ILE A 366 4.74 21.41 8.87
N PRO A 367 3.77 20.66 9.44
CA PRO A 367 3.66 19.23 9.15
C PRO A 367 3.40 18.94 7.68
N VAL A 368 2.47 19.65 7.03
CA VAL A 368 2.15 19.45 5.60
C VAL A 368 3.35 19.78 4.72
N SER A 369 4.10 20.84 5.06
CA SER A 369 5.29 21.25 4.32
C SER A 369 6.45 20.26 4.47
N VAL A 370 6.70 19.75 5.67
CA VAL A 370 7.75 18.72 5.85
C VAL A 370 7.41 17.44 5.10
N GLY A 371 6.14 16.99 5.15
CA GLY A 371 5.69 15.85 4.34
C GLY A 371 5.86 16.09 2.84
N ALA A 372 5.51 17.28 2.36
CA ALA A 372 5.70 17.68 0.97
C ALA A 372 7.17 17.65 0.52
N LEU A 373 8.06 18.21 1.33
CA LEU A 373 9.51 18.24 1.06
C LEU A 373 10.11 16.83 1.02
N ALA A 374 9.64 15.93 1.89
CA ALA A 374 10.06 14.54 1.89
C ALA A 374 9.63 13.79 0.62
N LEU A 375 8.39 14.01 0.14
CA LEU A 375 7.91 13.44 -1.12
C LEU A 375 8.62 14.04 -2.35
N ALA A 376 8.98 15.33 -2.29
CA ALA A 376 9.72 15.99 -3.35
C ALA A 376 11.19 15.55 -3.43
N GLY A 377 11.74 15.03 -2.33
CA GLY A 377 13.12 14.56 -2.22
C GLY A 377 14.16 15.65 -1.96
N VAL A 378 13.77 16.68 -1.22
CA VAL A 378 14.65 17.81 -0.84
C VAL A 378 15.69 17.36 0.19
N PRO A 379 16.91 17.96 0.25
CA PRO A 379 17.91 17.68 1.28
C PRO A 379 17.36 17.61 2.71
N PHE A 380 18.04 16.83 3.55
CA PHE A 380 17.63 16.53 4.93
C PHE A 380 16.32 15.75 5.05
N THR A 381 15.88 15.10 3.97
CA THR A 381 14.75 14.18 3.97
C THR A 381 15.18 12.82 3.42
N PRO A 382 14.51 11.71 3.80
CA PRO A 382 14.81 10.40 3.20
C PRO A 382 14.60 10.37 1.68
N GLY A 383 13.72 11.23 1.13
CA GLY A 383 13.50 11.32 -0.32
C GLY A 383 14.69 11.90 -1.07
N PHE A 384 15.63 12.59 -0.41
CA PHE A 384 16.89 12.99 -1.05
C PHE A 384 17.78 11.78 -1.33
N MET A 385 17.71 10.76 -0.47
CA MET A 385 18.56 9.56 -0.58
C MET A 385 18.11 8.62 -1.70
N SER A 386 16.91 8.81 -2.23
CA SER A 386 16.45 8.11 -3.45
C SER A 386 16.84 8.82 -4.75
N GLN A 387 17.28 10.09 -4.69
CA GLN A 387 17.65 10.87 -5.89
C GLN A 387 18.80 10.27 -6.70
N PRO A 388 19.85 9.68 -6.10
CA PRO A 388 20.91 9.02 -6.87
C PRO A 388 20.41 7.86 -7.73
N ALA A 389 19.42 7.10 -7.26
CA ALA A 389 18.81 6.03 -8.05
C ALA A 389 18.09 6.63 -9.26
N LEU A 390 17.31 7.68 -9.07
CA LEU A 390 16.59 8.36 -10.16
C LEU A 390 17.54 9.02 -11.17
N ALA A 391 18.69 9.53 -10.71
CA ALA A 391 19.73 10.12 -11.55
C ALA A 391 20.39 9.11 -12.51
N THR A 392 20.28 7.80 -12.26
CA THR A 392 20.78 6.77 -13.19
C THR A 392 20.13 6.86 -14.57
N MET A 393 18.88 7.32 -14.69
CA MET A 393 18.23 7.54 -15.99
C MET A 393 18.91 8.64 -16.81
N LEU A 394 19.59 9.59 -16.16
CA LEU A 394 20.39 10.61 -16.82
C LEU A 394 21.78 10.06 -17.19
N ASN A 395 22.37 9.27 -16.29
CA ASN A 395 23.76 8.81 -16.37
C ASN A 395 23.97 7.58 -17.27
N ASN A 396 22.99 6.70 -17.40
CA ASN A 396 23.09 5.44 -18.16
C ASN A 396 23.00 5.62 -19.69
N GLY A 397 22.93 6.87 -20.16
CA GLY A 397 23.05 7.24 -21.56
C GLY A 397 21.75 7.68 -22.25
N PRO A 398 21.82 8.13 -23.52
CA PRO A 398 20.72 8.82 -24.19
C PRO A 398 19.44 8.00 -24.38
N LEU A 399 19.54 6.67 -24.37
CA LEU A 399 18.37 5.78 -24.48
C LEU A 399 17.41 5.90 -23.28
N TYR A 400 17.92 6.31 -22.12
CA TYR A 400 17.14 6.47 -20.89
C TYR A 400 16.56 7.88 -20.74
N TRP A 401 17.01 8.85 -21.55
CA TRP A 401 16.55 10.24 -21.48
C TRP A 401 15.05 10.44 -21.73
N PRO A 402 14.38 9.70 -22.63
CA PRO A 402 12.92 9.81 -22.75
C PRO A 402 12.21 9.48 -21.44
N ALA A 403 12.62 8.41 -20.75
CA ALA A 403 12.08 8.04 -19.45
C ALA A 403 12.39 9.12 -18.39
N PHE A 404 13.61 9.67 -18.40
CA PHE A 404 14.00 10.77 -17.52
C PHE A 404 13.13 12.03 -17.73
N VAL A 405 12.89 12.43 -18.98
CA VAL A 405 12.05 13.60 -19.31
C VAL A 405 10.62 13.38 -18.82
N VAL A 406 10.04 12.19 -19.07
CA VAL A 406 8.70 11.84 -18.58
C VAL A 406 8.66 11.83 -17.05
N TYR A 407 9.69 11.29 -16.40
CA TYR A 407 9.85 11.35 -14.95
C TYR A 407 9.87 12.80 -14.43
N VAL A 408 10.62 13.70 -15.06
CA VAL A 408 10.69 15.11 -14.66
C VAL A 408 9.31 15.78 -14.73
N LEU A 409 8.54 15.49 -15.78
CA LEU A 409 7.17 15.96 -15.91
C LEU A 409 6.26 15.39 -14.81
N ALA A 410 6.36 14.08 -14.55
CA ALA A 410 5.56 13.40 -13.55
C ALA A 410 5.86 13.91 -12.13
N GLN A 411 7.14 13.98 -11.75
CA GLN A 411 7.58 14.47 -10.44
C GLN A 411 7.25 15.95 -10.27
N GLY A 412 7.39 16.77 -11.32
CA GLY A 412 7.00 18.18 -11.25
C GLY A 412 5.49 18.37 -11.09
N MET A 413 4.65 17.54 -11.72
CA MET A 413 3.20 17.51 -11.48
C MET A 413 2.84 17.01 -10.08
N LEU A 414 3.57 16.02 -9.54
CA LEU A 414 3.42 15.57 -8.16
C LEU A 414 3.72 16.71 -7.18
N ILE A 415 4.85 17.39 -7.35
CA ILE A 415 5.25 18.55 -6.55
C ILE A 415 4.18 19.63 -6.65
N ALA A 416 3.75 19.99 -7.86
CA ALA A 416 2.69 20.98 -8.05
C ALA A 416 1.38 20.59 -7.33
N SER A 417 1.01 19.31 -7.39
CA SER A 417 -0.16 18.78 -6.70
C SER A 417 -0.02 18.94 -5.19
N VAL A 418 1.05 18.44 -4.59
CA VAL A 418 1.29 18.54 -3.14
C VAL A 418 1.30 20.00 -2.65
N LEU A 419 1.89 20.90 -3.44
CA LEU A 419 1.94 22.34 -3.19
C LEU A 419 0.62 23.07 -3.41
N ARG A 420 -0.31 22.51 -4.20
CA ARG A 420 -1.65 23.08 -4.42
C ARG A 420 -2.39 23.30 -3.11
N SER A 421 -2.13 22.44 -2.12
CA SER A 421 -2.64 22.61 -0.77
C SER A 421 -2.41 24.07 -0.35
N TRP A 422 -1.18 24.60 -0.41
CA TRP A 422 -0.76 25.92 0.10
C TRP A 422 -1.53 27.14 -0.42
N GLY A 423 -2.20 27.05 -1.57
CA GLY A 423 -2.82 28.19 -2.26
C GLY A 423 -4.30 28.47 -1.91
N VAL A 424 -4.92 27.69 -1.03
CA VAL A 424 -6.35 27.85 -0.71
C VAL A 424 -6.55 28.71 0.55
N ASP A 425 -7.21 29.86 0.38
CA ASP A 425 -7.57 30.77 1.47
C ASP A 425 -8.45 30.07 2.50
N HIS A 426 -8.09 30.22 3.77
CA HIS A 426 -8.67 29.49 4.90
C HIS A 426 -10.01 30.06 5.34
N LYS A 427 -10.99 29.17 5.55
CA LYS A 427 -11.99 29.32 6.62
C LYS A 427 -11.71 28.22 7.63
N ALA A 428 -11.19 28.58 8.80
CA ALA A 428 -11.08 27.65 9.92
C ALA A 428 -12.47 27.06 10.19
N GLY A 429 -12.64 25.77 9.91
CA GLY A 429 -13.86 25.06 10.28
C GLY A 429 -13.86 24.89 11.78
N THR A 430 -14.67 25.68 12.48
CA THR A 430 -14.77 25.77 13.96
C THR A 430 -15.32 24.51 14.65
N ASP A 431 -15.44 23.38 13.95
CA ASP A 431 -16.24 22.24 14.40
C ASP A 431 -15.41 21.00 14.76
N LEU A 432 -14.11 21.17 15.05
CA LEU A 432 -13.27 20.07 15.53
C LEU A 432 -13.21 20.04 17.06
N PRO A 433 -13.57 18.92 17.72
CA PRO A 433 -13.42 18.79 19.16
C PRO A 433 -11.96 18.95 19.58
N ASP A 434 -11.71 19.63 20.71
CA ASP A 434 -10.35 19.85 21.25
C ASP A 434 -9.53 18.56 21.39
N ASN A 435 -10.18 17.46 21.80
CA ASN A 435 -9.56 16.14 21.91
C ASN A 435 -9.02 15.61 20.58
N TYR A 436 -9.59 16.03 19.44
CA TYR A 436 -9.11 15.66 18.11
C TYR A 436 -7.84 16.43 17.72
N LEU A 437 -7.69 17.67 18.18
CA LEU A 437 -6.49 18.47 17.91
C LEU A 437 -5.25 17.84 18.57
N ILE A 438 -5.41 17.37 19.81
CA ILE A 438 -4.35 16.64 20.53
C ILE A 438 -3.95 15.36 19.78
N LYS A 439 -4.93 14.62 19.24
CA LYS A 439 -4.67 13.42 18.43
C LYS A 439 -3.91 13.74 17.15
N LEU A 440 -4.25 14.84 16.47
CA LEU A 440 -3.52 15.30 15.29
C LEU A 440 -2.09 15.72 15.60
N LEU A 441 -1.88 16.42 16.72
CA LEU A 441 -0.53 16.78 17.18
C LEU A 441 0.31 15.54 17.49
N ALA A 442 -0.27 14.57 18.21
CA ALA A 442 0.37 13.28 18.49
C ALA A 442 0.75 12.54 17.20
N ALA A 443 -0.15 12.53 16.20
CA ALA A 443 0.13 11.93 14.90
C ALA A 443 1.25 12.65 14.13
N CYS A 444 1.29 13.99 14.17
CA CYS A 444 2.37 14.77 13.57
C CYS A 444 3.72 14.45 14.22
N LEU A 445 3.77 14.32 15.55
CA LEU A 445 4.99 13.94 16.27
C LEU A 445 5.40 12.50 15.93
N ALA A 446 4.45 11.56 15.93
CA ALA A 446 4.69 10.15 15.67
C ALA A 446 5.23 9.88 14.25
N LEU A 447 4.84 10.69 13.26
CA LEU A 447 5.35 10.60 11.88
C LEU A 447 6.58 11.49 11.65
N GLY A 448 6.54 12.72 12.15
CA GLY A 448 7.55 13.74 11.92
C GLY A 448 8.88 13.44 12.61
N LEU A 449 8.87 12.85 13.81
CA LEU A 449 10.10 12.54 14.54
C LEU A 449 10.90 11.43 13.84
N PRO A 450 10.33 10.26 13.50
CA PRO A 450 11.05 9.25 12.71
C PRO A 450 11.50 9.77 11.34
N LEU A 451 10.67 10.59 10.68
CA LEU A 451 11.01 11.20 9.39
C LEU A 451 12.23 12.14 9.52
N ALA A 452 12.27 12.96 10.57
CA ALA A 452 13.39 13.85 10.85
C ALA A 452 14.65 13.05 11.22
N VAL A 453 14.54 12.01 12.04
CA VAL A 453 15.68 11.13 12.37
C VAL A 453 16.24 10.48 11.10
N ALA A 454 15.37 9.95 10.23
CA ALA A 454 15.78 9.37 8.96
C ALA A 454 16.49 10.37 8.03
N GLY A 455 16.01 11.61 7.96
CA GLY A 455 16.59 12.66 7.10
C GLY A 455 17.87 13.30 7.65
N PHE A 456 17.94 13.58 8.95
CA PHE A 456 19.09 14.24 9.59
C PHE A 456 20.18 13.26 10.02
N LEU A 457 19.83 12.03 10.39
CA LEU A 457 20.74 11.01 10.90
C LEU A 457 20.64 9.69 10.09
N PRO A 458 20.93 9.71 8.77
CA PRO A 458 20.77 8.55 7.91
C PRO A 458 21.52 7.30 8.37
N ARG A 459 22.76 7.47 8.83
CA ARG A 459 23.59 6.35 9.33
C ARG A 459 22.99 5.72 10.57
N PHE A 460 22.38 6.53 11.44
CA PHE A 460 21.67 6.01 12.61
C PHE A 460 20.45 5.20 12.18
N ALA A 461 19.65 5.71 11.23
CA ALA A 461 18.50 4.99 10.72
C ALA A 461 18.88 3.67 10.02
N GLU A 462 19.94 3.65 9.22
CA GLU A 462 20.48 2.43 8.61
C GLU A 462 20.91 1.41 9.69
N THR A 463 21.67 1.84 10.71
CA THR A 463 22.09 0.96 11.81
C THR A 463 20.91 0.44 12.63
N LEU A 464 19.87 1.27 12.81
CA LEU A 464 18.67 0.89 13.56
C LEU A 464 17.85 -0.15 12.81
N VAL A 465 17.93 -0.22 11.48
CA VAL A 465 17.16 -1.18 10.69
C VAL A 465 17.99 -2.42 10.30
N ALA A 466 19.32 -2.33 10.44
CA ALA A 466 20.26 -3.42 10.17
C ALA A 466 20.17 -3.96 8.73
N ILE A 467 19.80 -3.11 7.76
CA ILE A 467 19.91 -3.42 6.33
C ILE A 467 21.17 -2.72 5.83
N PRO A 468 22.22 -3.45 5.44
CA PRO A 468 23.46 -2.84 4.98
C PRO A 468 23.31 -2.27 3.56
N GLY A 469 24.05 -1.20 3.26
CA GLY A 469 24.14 -0.64 1.92
C GLY A 469 22.88 0.10 1.49
N THR A 470 22.11 0.63 2.43
CA THR A 470 20.95 1.47 2.10
C THR A 470 21.37 2.85 1.62
N ILE A 471 22.47 3.41 2.14
CA ILE A 471 22.97 4.72 1.73
C ILE A 471 23.73 4.59 0.40
N PRO A 472 23.31 5.30 -0.67
CA PRO A 472 24.02 5.27 -1.95
C PRO A 472 25.48 5.73 -1.83
N ALA A 473 26.39 5.02 -2.48
CA ALA A 473 27.83 5.31 -2.43
C ALA A 473 28.22 6.59 -3.17
N THR A 474 27.33 7.09 -4.02
CA THR A 474 27.51 8.34 -4.79
C THR A 474 27.19 9.61 -3.99
N LEU A 475 26.65 9.47 -2.78
CA LEU A 475 26.43 10.59 -1.88
C LEU A 475 27.70 10.89 -1.06
N GLY A 476 27.95 12.15 -0.79
CA GLY A 476 29.10 12.60 -0.01
C GLY A 476 28.89 12.50 1.50
N ASN A 477 29.74 13.19 2.27
CA ASN A 477 29.61 13.29 3.72
C ASN A 477 29.33 14.75 4.13
N PRO A 478 28.17 15.08 4.72
CA PRO A 478 27.08 14.16 5.08
C PRO A 478 26.19 13.79 3.88
N PRO A 479 25.64 12.55 3.85
CA PRO A 479 24.92 12.01 2.68
C PRO A 479 23.53 12.63 2.48
N ASN A 480 23.04 13.40 3.44
CA ASN A 480 21.73 14.06 3.38
C ASN A 480 21.71 15.39 2.59
N VAL A 481 22.86 15.86 2.11
CA VAL A 481 22.97 17.12 1.35
C VAL A 481 24.07 17.11 0.29
N VAL A 482 25.17 16.37 0.49
CA VAL A 482 26.29 16.39 -0.46
C VAL A 482 26.04 15.36 -1.58
N ALA A 483 25.90 15.82 -2.81
CA ALA A 483 25.64 14.97 -3.98
C ALA A 483 26.25 15.55 -5.28
N GLY A 484 26.40 14.70 -6.29
CA GLY A 484 26.85 15.08 -7.64
C GLY A 484 25.85 15.96 -8.40
N ILE A 485 26.30 16.59 -9.49
CA ILE A 485 25.49 17.51 -10.30
C ILE A 485 24.27 16.83 -10.93
N ASP A 486 24.41 15.57 -11.30
CA ASP A 486 23.37 14.69 -11.83
C ASP A 486 22.20 14.53 -10.85
N VAL A 487 22.50 14.38 -9.55
CA VAL A 487 21.49 14.33 -8.49
C VAL A 487 20.76 15.67 -8.37
N TRP A 488 21.50 16.79 -8.42
CA TRP A 488 20.91 18.13 -8.36
C TRP A 488 20.07 18.48 -9.58
N ILE A 489 20.44 18.00 -10.78
CA ILE A 489 19.63 18.16 -11.99
C ILE A 489 18.33 17.36 -11.84
N THR A 490 18.43 16.11 -11.38
CA THR A 490 17.29 15.20 -11.17
C THR A 490 16.30 15.75 -10.14
N LEU A 491 16.78 16.42 -9.10
CA LEU A 491 15.94 17.10 -8.11
C LEU A 491 15.45 18.48 -8.58
N GLY A 492 16.34 19.27 -9.17
CA GLY A 492 16.12 20.69 -9.47
C GLY A 492 15.13 20.90 -10.61
N LEU A 493 15.20 20.11 -11.69
CA LEU A 493 14.29 20.26 -12.83
C LEU A 493 12.82 20.02 -12.45
N PRO A 494 12.45 18.92 -11.75
CA PRO A 494 11.08 18.73 -11.29
C PRO A 494 10.61 19.81 -10.31
N LEU A 495 11.47 20.28 -9.40
CA LEU A 495 11.12 21.37 -8.48
C LEU A 495 10.79 22.65 -9.24
N LEU A 496 11.66 23.07 -10.17
CA LEU A 496 11.43 24.26 -10.99
C LEU A 496 10.13 24.13 -11.80
N LEU A 497 9.89 22.96 -12.40
CA LEU A 497 8.67 22.69 -13.14
C LEU A 497 7.44 22.73 -12.22
N GLY A 498 7.49 22.10 -11.05
CA GLY A 498 6.39 22.07 -10.09
C GLY A 498 6.03 23.46 -9.55
N PHE A 499 7.01 24.26 -9.14
CA PHE A 499 6.78 25.64 -8.75
C PHE A 499 6.24 26.49 -9.91
N GLY A 500 6.78 26.30 -11.11
CA GLY A 500 6.29 26.97 -12.32
C GLY A 500 4.83 26.64 -12.63
N LEU A 501 4.43 25.37 -12.48
CA LEU A 501 3.05 24.92 -12.68
C LEU A 501 2.08 25.54 -11.67
N VAL A 502 2.44 25.57 -10.38
CA VAL A 502 1.62 26.20 -9.32
C VAL A 502 1.46 27.70 -9.58
N TRP A 503 2.54 28.38 -9.97
CA TRP A 503 2.50 29.81 -10.27
C TRP A 503 1.67 30.13 -11.53
N ALA A 504 1.70 29.26 -12.53
CA ALA A 504 0.91 29.40 -13.75
C ALA A 504 -0.57 29.03 -13.55
N GLN A 505 -0.87 28.15 -12.58
CA GLN A 505 -2.20 27.60 -12.34
C GLN A 505 -3.33 28.65 -12.31
N PRO A 506 -3.28 29.71 -11.47
CA PRO A 506 -4.36 30.68 -11.36
C PRO A 506 -4.60 31.47 -12.65
N ARG A 507 -3.60 31.57 -13.54
CA ARG A 507 -3.71 32.30 -14.82
C ARG A 507 -4.22 31.42 -15.96
N VAL A 508 -3.88 30.13 -15.92
CA VAL A 508 -4.14 29.18 -17.02
C VAL A 508 -5.45 28.42 -16.81
N TRP A 509 -5.76 27.97 -15.60
CA TRP A 509 -6.95 27.14 -15.32
C TRP A 509 -8.27 27.81 -15.73
N PRO A 510 -8.51 29.10 -15.43
CA PRO A 510 -9.75 29.76 -15.84
C PRO A 510 -9.94 29.78 -17.36
N ARG A 511 -8.85 29.83 -18.13
CA ARG A 511 -8.89 29.84 -19.60
C ARG A 511 -9.15 28.46 -20.19
N LEU A 512 -8.80 27.40 -19.47
CA LEU A 512 -8.99 26.01 -19.90
C LEU A 512 -10.41 25.49 -19.64
N GLY A 513 -11.24 26.19 -18.84
CA GLY A 513 -12.60 25.78 -18.53
C GLY A 513 -12.67 24.37 -17.93
N ASP A 514 -13.41 23.47 -18.59
CA ASP A 514 -13.62 22.09 -18.14
C ASP A 514 -12.58 21.08 -18.64
N TRP A 515 -11.61 21.50 -19.45
CA TRP A 515 -10.57 20.60 -19.97
C TRP A 515 -9.82 19.81 -18.89
N PRO A 516 -9.35 20.42 -17.79
CA PRO A 516 -8.67 19.66 -16.73
C PRO A 516 -9.55 18.55 -16.16
N ASN A 517 -10.86 18.79 -16.04
CA ASN A 517 -11.78 17.79 -15.52
C ASN A 517 -11.93 16.59 -16.48
N ARG A 518 -12.03 16.85 -17.79
CA ARG A 518 -12.09 15.78 -18.80
C ARG A 518 -10.81 14.95 -18.82
N ILE A 519 -9.65 15.61 -18.72
CA ILE A 519 -8.35 14.93 -18.62
C ILE A 519 -8.31 14.06 -17.37
N SER A 520 -8.76 14.60 -16.22
CA SER A 520 -8.84 13.85 -14.97
C SER A 520 -9.69 12.60 -15.13
N GLN A 521 -10.94 12.71 -15.60
CA GLN A 521 -11.85 11.57 -15.80
C GLN A 521 -11.27 10.47 -16.69
N VAL A 522 -10.55 10.84 -17.76
CA VAL A 522 -9.88 9.86 -18.64
C VAL A 522 -8.68 9.21 -17.93
N SER A 523 -7.85 10.02 -17.28
CA SER A 523 -6.63 9.56 -16.59
C SER A 523 -6.91 8.73 -15.33
N GLN A 524 -8.09 8.86 -14.71
CA GLN A 524 -8.46 8.08 -13.52
C GLN A 524 -8.75 6.61 -13.84
N LEU A 525 -8.96 6.26 -15.11
CA LEU A 525 -9.31 4.92 -15.61
C LEU A 525 -10.62 4.33 -15.07
N GLU A 526 -11.46 5.12 -14.40
CA GLU A 526 -12.78 4.67 -13.94
C GLU A 526 -13.66 4.16 -15.10
N TRP A 527 -13.53 4.76 -16.29
CA TRP A 527 -14.22 4.32 -17.50
C TRP A 527 -13.79 2.92 -17.96
N LEU A 528 -12.50 2.57 -17.80
CA LEU A 528 -11.96 1.27 -18.19
C LEU A 528 -12.49 0.19 -17.25
N PHE A 529 -12.56 0.49 -15.95
CA PHE A 529 -13.18 -0.37 -14.96
C PHE A 529 -14.66 -0.64 -15.30
N GLN A 530 -15.43 0.42 -15.56
CA GLN A 530 -16.84 0.30 -15.91
C GLN A 530 -17.02 -0.56 -17.17
N LEU A 531 -16.15 -0.40 -18.15
CA LEU A 531 -16.15 -1.21 -19.38
C LEU A 531 -15.80 -2.68 -19.10
N MET A 532 -14.83 -2.97 -18.22
CA MET A 532 -14.49 -4.34 -17.82
C MET A 532 -15.64 -5.03 -17.07
N VAL A 533 -16.22 -4.38 -16.06
CA VAL A 533 -17.36 -4.92 -15.30
C VAL A 533 -18.55 -5.16 -16.22
N TRP A 534 -18.87 -4.19 -17.08
CA TRP A 534 -19.90 -4.35 -18.11
C TRP A 534 -19.63 -5.55 -19.02
N GLY A 535 -18.39 -5.74 -19.45
CA GLY A 535 -17.98 -6.88 -20.28
C GLY A 535 -18.15 -8.22 -19.57
N ILE A 536 -17.76 -8.30 -18.30
CA ILE A 536 -17.93 -9.49 -17.45
C ILE A 536 -19.41 -9.80 -17.26
N ASP A 537 -20.23 -8.81 -16.93
CA ASP A 537 -21.67 -8.98 -16.78
C ASP A 537 -22.31 -9.47 -18.08
N ARG A 538 -21.88 -8.92 -19.22
CA ARG A 538 -22.40 -9.33 -20.52
C ARG A 538 -21.99 -10.75 -20.89
N ALA A 539 -20.75 -11.13 -20.60
CA ALA A 539 -20.26 -12.49 -20.79
C ALA A 539 -20.97 -13.49 -19.86
N ALA A 540 -21.20 -13.12 -18.59
CA ALA A 540 -21.92 -13.93 -17.63
C ALA A 540 -23.39 -14.12 -18.05
N GLN A 541 -24.05 -13.06 -18.53
CA GLN A 541 -25.40 -13.16 -19.11
C GLN A 541 -25.43 -14.07 -20.34
N PHE A 542 -24.49 -13.90 -21.27
CA PHE A 542 -24.41 -14.75 -22.46
C PHE A 542 -24.13 -16.22 -22.09
N GLY A 543 -23.23 -16.45 -21.13
CA GLY A 543 -22.91 -17.78 -20.61
C GLY A 543 -24.11 -18.41 -19.91
N HIS A 544 -24.83 -17.67 -19.08
CA HIS A 544 -26.04 -18.14 -18.42
C HIS A 544 -27.18 -18.40 -19.41
N THR A 545 -27.33 -17.58 -20.46
CA THR A 545 -28.28 -17.85 -21.55
C THR A 545 -27.86 -19.07 -22.35
N SER A 546 -26.57 -19.24 -22.64
CA SER A 546 -26.04 -20.40 -23.37
C SER A 546 -26.19 -21.68 -22.55
N LEU A 547 -25.87 -21.64 -21.25
CA LEU A 547 -26.12 -22.73 -20.31
C LEU A 547 -27.61 -22.99 -20.19
N ARG A 548 -28.49 -21.99 -20.14
CA ARG A 548 -29.94 -22.22 -20.21
C ARG A 548 -30.40 -22.78 -21.55
N VAL A 549 -29.72 -22.53 -22.67
CA VAL A 549 -30.06 -23.17 -23.95
C VAL A 549 -29.56 -24.62 -23.98
N VAL A 550 -28.37 -24.88 -23.44
CA VAL A 550 -27.72 -26.20 -23.36
C VAL A 550 -28.36 -27.10 -22.30
N GLU A 551 -28.71 -26.55 -21.14
CA GLU A 551 -29.27 -27.24 -19.96
C GLU A 551 -30.79 -27.05 -19.81
N GLY A 552 -31.38 -25.97 -20.34
CA GLY A 552 -32.73 -25.50 -19.99
C GLY A 552 -33.66 -25.13 -21.16
N ALA A 553 -33.39 -25.59 -22.39
CA ALA A 553 -34.33 -25.59 -23.51
C ALA A 553 -34.19 -26.79 -24.46
N GLY A 554 -33.41 -27.81 -24.08
CA GLY A 554 -33.28 -28.99 -24.93
C GLY A 554 -32.63 -30.17 -24.23
N TYR A 555 -33.46 -31.17 -23.93
CA TYR A 555 -33.09 -32.58 -24.00
C TYR A 555 -32.16 -32.91 -25.19
N VAL A 556 -32.18 -32.08 -26.24
CA VAL A 556 -31.28 -32.08 -27.42
C VAL A 556 -29.79 -32.08 -27.08
N GLY A 557 -29.29 -31.28 -26.12
CA GLY A 557 -27.86 -31.23 -25.81
C GLY A 557 -27.36 -32.55 -25.22
N TRP A 558 -28.06 -33.03 -24.20
CA TRP A 558 -27.83 -34.36 -23.63
C TRP A 558 -28.12 -35.49 -24.62
N PHE A 559 -29.10 -35.34 -25.51
CA PHE A 559 -29.42 -36.31 -26.56
C PHE A 559 -28.29 -36.42 -27.58
N VAL A 560 -27.69 -35.31 -28.02
CA VAL A 560 -26.54 -35.33 -28.93
C VAL A 560 -25.32 -35.96 -28.25
N VAL A 561 -25.06 -35.65 -26.98
CA VAL A 561 -23.98 -36.29 -26.21
C VAL A 561 -24.23 -37.79 -26.06
N MET A 562 -25.45 -38.20 -25.73
CA MET A 562 -25.82 -39.62 -25.61
C MET A 562 -25.79 -40.35 -26.96
N LEU A 563 -26.17 -39.69 -28.06
CA LEU A 563 -26.11 -40.25 -29.41
C LEU A 563 -24.65 -40.38 -29.87
N LEU A 564 -23.79 -39.43 -29.53
CA LEU A 564 -22.35 -39.50 -29.78
C LEU A 564 -21.69 -40.65 -28.98
N ILE A 565 -22.05 -40.79 -27.70
CA ILE A 565 -21.61 -41.92 -26.86
C ILE A 565 -22.12 -43.25 -27.43
N GLY A 566 -23.38 -43.33 -27.83
CA GLY A 566 -23.96 -44.52 -28.47
C GLY A 566 -23.26 -44.87 -29.79
N PHE A 567 -22.95 -43.88 -30.62
CA PHE A 567 -22.21 -44.08 -31.87
C PHE A 567 -20.77 -44.54 -31.64
N LEU A 568 -20.11 -44.02 -30.60
CA LEU A 568 -18.76 -44.43 -30.20
C LEU A 568 -18.70 -45.82 -29.56
N LEU A 569 -19.81 -46.32 -29.01
CA LEU A 569 -19.90 -47.67 -28.42
C LEU A 569 -20.28 -48.76 -29.43
N VAL A 570 -20.80 -48.39 -30.61
CA VAL A 570 -21.17 -49.32 -31.70
C VAL A 570 -20.06 -49.47 -32.74
N ARG A 571 -19.01 -48.64 -32.66
CA ARG A 571 -17.70 -48.90 -33.27
C ARG A 571 -16.83 -49.71 -32.33
#